data_AF-A0A7C2F2V5-F1
#
_entry.id   AF-A0A7C2F2V5-F1
#
_cell.length_a   1.000
_cell.length_b   1.000
_cell.length_c   1.000
_cell.angle_alpha   90.00
_cell.angle_beta   90.00
_cell.angle_gamma   90.00
#
_symmetry.space_group_name_H-M   'P 1'
#
loop_
_entity.id
_entity.type
_entity.pdbx_description
1 polymer ?
#
loop_
_entity_poly.entity_id
_entity_poly.type
_entity_poly.pdbx_seq_one_letter_code
_entity_poly.pdbx_strand_id
1 'polypeptide(L)'
;MVVQYPPPEIDIPYSLEELQAQVKHNSDNFTAHFYLMCLYAQKGQWEQSLQHALQARRLDYSDVNTHLGTIYAYANLGRWQQAYEAVQASLKLSFDAQAHSALWRVKGDLLVDRYTLTYQKTLLQQALSSYRQAVKRDPTNIQAIVGIARVEIERRAYQAARQRLQKVLSQVRLNEPGGQRRKALVLYYLGVIEEHQGRLKEARRLYREAVRTHPSSFLPFTSAELQGYAILGLLGLKRVQDVQEGPKK
;
A
#
# COMPACT_ATOMS: atom_id res chain seq x y z
N MET A 1 8.08 -8.35 -5.06
CA MET A 1 7.64 -7.62 -3.85
C MET A 1 6.46 -6.72 -4.22
N VAL A 2 5.44 -6.58 -3.37
CA VAL A 2 4.28 -5.70 -3.61
C VAL A 2 4.68 -4.24 -3.46
N VAL A 3 4.17 -3.37 -4.34
CA VAL A 3 4.26 -1.91 -4.20
C VAL A 3 3.25 -1.47 -3.14
N GLN A 4 3.76 -1.12 -1.95
CA GLN A 4 2.93 -0.83 -0.78
C GLN A 4 2.16 0.50 -0.91
N TYR A 5 2.83 1.56 -1.39
CA TYR A 5 2.29 2.90 -1.61
C TYR A 5 2.28 3.22 -3.10
N PRO A 6 1.36 2.59 -3.88
CA PRO A 6 1.33 2.77 -5.33
C PRO A 6 1.02 4.23 -5.71
N PRO A 7 1.47 4.67 -6.89
CA PRO A 7 0.94 5.90 -7.48
C PRO A 7 -0.56 5.74 -7.81
N PRO A 8 -1.28 6.85 -7.98
CA PRO A 8 -2.68 6.82 -8.40
C PRO A 8 -2.82 6.24 -9.82
N GLU A 9 -3.78 5.33 -9.98
CA GLU A 9 -4.15 4.72 -11.27
C GLU A 9 -5.27 5.56 -11.91
N ILE A 10 -4.93 6.80 -12.27
CA ILE A 10 -5.85 7.74 -12.93
C ILE A 10 -5.36 8.10 -14.32
N ASP A 11 -6.30 8.34 -15.22
CA ASP A 11 -6.00 8.98 -16.50
C ASP A 11 -5.80 10.48 -16.29
N ILE A 12 -4.73 11.02 -16.87
CA ILE A 12 -4.35 12.43 -16.71
C ILE A 12 -4.50 13.09 -18.09
N PRO A 13 -5.50 13.98 -18.27
CA PRO A 13 -5.85 14.50 -19.60
C PRO A 13 -4.91 15.60 -20.10
N TYR A 14 -3.75 15.79 -19.45
CA TYR A 14 -2.78 16.83 -19.75
C TYR A 14 -1.36 16.25 -19.77
N SER A 15 -0.54 16.76 -20.68
CA SER A 15 0.90 16.55 -20.67
C SER A 15 1.58 17.26 -19.50
N LEU A 16 2.83 16.85 -19.20
CA LEU A 16 3.62 17.51 -18.16
C LEU A 16 3.86 18.98 -18.52
N GLU A 17 4.13 19.28 -19.79
CA GLU A 17 4.42 20.60 -20.31
C GLU A 17 3.19 21.52 -20.17
N GLU A 18 2.00 21.03 -20.51
CA GLU A 18 0.75 21.78 -20.36
C GLU A 18 0.47 22.10 -18.89
N LEU A 19 0.61 21.14 -17.99
CA LEU A 19 0.40 21.35 -16.57
C LEU A 19 1.41 22.34 -15.97
N GLN A 20 2.68 22.26 -16.38
CA GLN A 20 3.70 23.22 -15.96
C GLN A 20 3.40 24.63 -16.49
N ALA A 21 2.92 24.76 -17.73
CA ALA A 21 2.50 26.05 -18.28
C ALA A 21 1.29 26.62 -17.52
N GLN A 22 0.32 25.79 -17.13
CA GLN A 22 -0.81 26.20 -16.31
C GLN A 22 -0.38 26.74 -14.95
N VAL A 23 0.54 26.07 -14.26
CA VAL A 23 1.10 26.56 -12.98
C VAL A 23 1.91 27.83 -13.18
N LYS A 24 2.64 27.96 -14.30
CA LYS A 24 3.40 29.18 -14.62
C LYS A 24 2.48 30.38 -14.85
N HIS A 25 1.34 30.18 -15.51
CA HIS A 25 0.35 31.22 -15.74
C HIS A 25 -0.47 31.56 -14.47
N ASN A 26 -0.82 30.54 -13.68
CA ASN A 26 -1.51 30.69 -12.41
C ASN A 26 -0.92 29.72 -11.37
N SER A 27 -0.11 30.27 -10.46
CA SER A 27 0.56 29.51 -9.40
C SER A 27 -0.40 28.89 -8.38
N ASP A 28 -1.65 29.34 -8.34
CA ASP A 28 -2.69 28.85 -7.42
C ASP A 28 -3.72 27.97 -8.16
N ASN A 29 -3.34 27.39 -9.31
CA ASN A 29 -4.18 26.45 -10.04
C ASN A 29 -4.19 25.06 -9.35
N PHE A 30 -5.22 24.82 -8.53
CA PHE A 30 -5.41 23.56 -7.81
C PHE A 30 -5.35 22.34 -8.73
N THR A 31 -6.12 22.35 -9.82
CA THR A 31 -6.22 21.22 -10.75
C THR A 31 -4.86 20.89 -11.37
N ALA A 32 -4.08 21.90 -11.75
CA ALA A 32 -2.74 21.68 -12.28
C ALA A 32 -1.79 21.08 -11.23
N HIS A 33 -1.80 21.59 -10.00
CA HIS A 33 -1.03 21.00 -8.90
C HIS A 33 -1.47 19.57 -8.58
N PHE A 34 -2.77 19.28 -8.57
CA PHE A 34 -3.31 17.95 -8.33
C PHE A 34 -2.84 16.94 -9.40
N TYR A 35 -2.93 17.31 -10.68
CA TYR A 35 -2.48 16.41 -11.75
C TYR A 35 -0.95 16.28 -11.80
N LEU A 36 -0.19 17.33 -11.50
CA LEU A 36 1.27 17.23 -11.39
C LEU A 36 1.69 16.31 -10.24
N MET A 37 1.03 16.39 -9.08
CA MET A 37 1.22 15.43 -7.99
C MET A 37 1.06 13.99 -8.48
N CYS A 38 -0.04 13.68 -9.16
CA CYS A 38 -0.34 12.35 -9.68
C CYS A 38 0.66 11.89 -10.74
N LEU A 39 0.97 12.75 -11.71
CA LEU A 39 1.87 12.44 -12.82
C LEU A 39 3.31 12.20 -12.34
N TYR A 40 3.81 13.01 -11.41
CA TYR A 40 5.12 12.79 -10.80
C TYR A 40 5.14 11.52 -9.95
N ALA A 41 4.06 11.19 -9.22
CA ALA A 41 3.95 9.93 -8.50
C ALA A 41 4.01 8.73 -9.46
N GLN A 42 3.28 8.77 -10.58
CA GLN A 42 3.29 7.73 -11.61
C GLN A 42 4.69 7.52 -12.22
N LYS A 43 5.51 8.58 -12.30
CA LYS A 43 6.91 8.52 -12.72
C LYS A 43 7.89 8.12 -11.59
N GLY A 44 7.41 7.87 -10.38
CA GLY A 44 8.24 7.59 -9.20
C GLY A 44 9.04 8.81 -8.69
N GLN A 45 8.73 10.01 -9.18
CA GLN A 45 9.38 11.27 -8.82
C GLN A 45 8.73 11.87 -7.57
N TRP A 46 8.96 11.23 -6.43
CA TRP A 46 8.22 11.48 -5.19
C TRP A 46 8.51 12.85 -4.53
N GLU A 47 9.70 13.44 -4.74
CA GLU A 47 9.99 14.81 -4.26
C GLU A 47 9.11 15.84 -4.99
N GLN A 48 9.06 15.78 -6.32
CA GLN A 48 8.22 16.65 -7.13
C GLN A 48 6.74 16.40 -6.83
N SER A 49 6.35 15.14 -6.69
CA SER A 49 4.99 14.78 -6.29
C SER A 49 4.61 15.40 -4.94
N LEU A 50 5.50 15.35 -3.95
CA LEU A 50 5.30 15.96 -2.63
C LEU A 50 5.14 17.48 -2.75
N GLN A 51 5.97 18.16 -3.53
CA GLN A 51 5.88 19.62 -3.73
C GLN A 51 4.49 20.01 -4.25
N HIS A 52 4.00 19.32 -5.28
CA HIS A 52 2.68 19.59 -5.84
C HIS A 52 1.54 19.14 -4.93
N ALA A 53 1.70 18.05 -4.18
CA ALA A 53 0.73 17.61 -3.18
C ALA A 53 0.52 18.66 -2.08
N LEU A 54 1.62 19.26 -1.59
CA LEU A 54 1.57 20.31 -0.58
C LEU A 54 0.89 21.58 -1.09
N GLN A 55 1.15 21.96 -2.35
CA GLN A 55 0.47 23.10 -2.98
C GLN A 55 -1.03 22.84 -3.21
N ALA A 56 -1.39 21.67 -3.77
CA ALA A 56 -2.79 21.29 -3.95
C ALA A 56 -3.54 21.28 -2.61
N ARG A 57 -2.92 20.73 -1.56
CA ARG A 57 -3.49 20.72 -0.20
C ARG A 57 -3.62 22.11 0.43
N ARG A 58 -2.72 23.04 0.11
CA ARG A 58 -2.82 24.45 0.55
C ARG A 58 -4.04 25.13 -0.08
N LEU A 59 -4.30 24.84 -1.36
CA LEU A 59 -5.37 25.44 -2.15
C LEU A 59 -6.74 24.84 -1.81
N ASP A 60 -6.80 23.51 -1.61
CA ASP A 60 -7.97 22.83 -1.07
C ASP A 60 -7.55 21.85 0.03
N TYR A 61 -7.75 22.29 1.27
CA TYR A 61 -7.46 21.50 2.46
C TYR A 61 -8.54 20.45 2.77
N SER A 62 -9.70 20.52 2.10
CA SER A 62 -10.85 19.64 2.30
C SER A 62 -10.85 18.41 1.38
N ASP A 63 -10.03 18.40 0.33
CA ASP A 63 -9.84 17.23 -0.52
C ASP A 63 -8.89 16.21 0.14
N VAL A 64 -9.43 15.07 0.57
CA VAL A 64 -8.67 13.96 1.17
C VAL A 64 -7.55 13.43 0.27
N ASN A 65 -7.69 13.52 -1.06
CA ASN A 65 -6.70 12.99 -2.00
C ASN A 65 -5.38 13.75 -1.93
N THR A 66 -5.41 15.05 -1.64
CA THR A 66 -4.18 15.85 -1.45
C THR A 66 -3.46 15.47 -0.16
N HIS A 67 -4.21 15.11 0.89
CA HIS A 67 -3.67 14.57 2.14
C HIS A 67 -3.05 13.19 1.91
N LEU A 68 -3.78 12.29 1.24
CA LEU A 68 -3.28 10.95 0.91
C LEU A 68 -2.04 11.01 0.01
N GLY A 69 -2.04 11.89 -1.01
CA GLY A 69 -0.88 12.12 -1.87
C GLY A 69 0.34 12.60 -1.09
N THR A 70 0.15 13.55 -0.16
CA THR A 70 1.23 14.00 0.76
C THR A 70 1.77 12.86 1.61
N ILE A 71 0.89 12.05 2.22
CA ILE A 71 1.30 10.92 3.08
C ILE A 71 2.03 9.86 2.25
N TYR A 72 1.54 9.54 1.05
CA TYR A 72 2.16 8.57 0.15
C TYR A 72 3.52 9.03 -0.35
N ALA A 73 3.67 10.32 -0.67
CA ALA A 73 4.95 10.87 -1.08
C ALA A 73 5.97 10.81 0.07
N TYR A 74 5.59 11.20 1.28
CA TYR A 74 6.47 11.01 2.45
C TYR A 74 6.84 9.55 2.68
N ALA A 75 5.88 8.62 2.57
CA ALA A 75 6.14 7.20 2.78
C ALA A 75 7.13 6.63 1.74
N ASN A 76 6.95 6.95 0.45
CA ASN A 76 7.86 6.52 -0.61
C ASN A 76 9.25 7.17 -0.53
N LEU A 77 9.37 8.36 0.07
CA LEU A 77 10.65 9.02 0.36
C LEU A 77 11.35 8.46 1.62
N GLY A 78 10.79 7.44 2.28
CA GLY A 78 11.32 6.91 3.54
C GLY A 78 11.14 7.85 4.74
N ARG A 79 10.39 8.94 4.57
CA ARG A 79 10.11 9.97 5.59
C ARG A 79 8.97 9.53 6.51
N TRP A 80 9.17 8.40 7.18
CA TRP A 80 8.13 7.73 7.98
C TRP A 80 7.49 8.63 9.04
N GLN A 81 8.30 9.41 9.77
CA GLN A 81 7.81 10.30 10.83
C GLN A 81 6.84 11.35 10.27
N GLN A 82 7.22 11.99 9.15
CA GLN A 82 6.39 13.00 8.49
C GLN A 82 5.10 12.38 7.92
N ALA A 83 5.18 11.17 7.35
CA ALA A 83 4.00 10.44 6.89
C ALA A 83 3.03 10.12 8.06
N TYR A 84 3.57 9.69 9.20
CA TYR A 84 2.79 9.33 10.39
C TYR A 84 2.13 10.55 11.03
N GLU A 85 2.85 11.67 11.16
CA GLU A 85 2.31 12.94 11.65
C GLU A 85 1.23 13.48 10.70
N ALA A 86 1.47 13.43 9.39
CA ALA A 86 0.51 13.87 8.38
C ALA A 86 -0.80 13.08 8.48
N VAL A 87 -0.77 11.74 8.54
CA VAL A 87 -2.00 10.94 8.67
C VAL A 87 -2.72 11.19 9.99
N GLN A 88 -1.99 11.43 11.09
CA GLN A 88 -2.61 11.79 12.37
C GLN A 88 -3.30 13.15 12.33
N ALA A 89 -2.72 14.13 11.64
CA ALA A 89 -3.33 15.44 11.43
C ALA A 89 -4.58 15.33 10.55
N SER A 90 -4.50 14.63 9.41
CA SER A 90 -5.64 14.43 8.50
C SER A 90 -6.80 13.70 9.16
N LEU A 91 -6.53 12.73 10.06
CA LEU A 91 -7.58 12.02 10.82
C LEU A 91 -8.39 12.91 11.78
N LYS A 92 -7.93 14.14 12.08
CA LYS A 92 -8.67 15.11 12.90
C LYS A 92 -9.63 15.98 12.08
N LEU A 93 -9.56 15.89 10.75
CA LEU A 93 -10.37 16.70 9.84
C LEU A 93 -11.71 16.04 9.55
N SER A 94 -12.67 16.86 9.12
CA SER A 94 -13.97 16.39 8.66
C SER A 94 -13.85 15.87 7.23
N PHE A 95 -14.03 14.56 7.06
CA PHE A 95 -14.14 13.90 5.76
C PHE A 95 -15.32 12.91 5.83
N ASP A 96 -15.74 12.40 4.67
CA ASP A 96 -16.70 11.30 4.63
C ASP A 96 -16.11 9.98 5.19
N ALA A 97 -16.97 8.99 5.36
CA ALA A 97 -16.59 7.71 5.94
C ALA A 97 -15.55 6.94 5.09
N GLN A 98 -15.60 7.04 3.77
CA GLN A 98 -14.69 6.35 2.86
C GLN A 98 -13.29 6.99 2.92
N ALA A 99 -13.22 8.32 2.92
CA ALA A 99 -12.03 9.11 3.11
C ALA A 99 -11.37 8.83 4.48
N HIS A 100 -12.14 8.82 5.57
CA HIS A 100 -11.62 8.41 6.88
C HIS A 100 -11.14 6.97 6.89
N SER A 101 -11.84 6.06 6.20
CA SER A 101 -11.41 4.67 6.08
C SER A 101 -10.05 4.56 5.39
N ALA A 102 -9.84 5.30 4.30
CA ALA A 102 -8.56 5.35 3.60
C ALA A 102 -7.43 5.87 4.52
N LEU A 103 -7.65 6.95 5.28
CA LEU A 103 -6.66 7.48 6.21
C LEU A 103 -6.30 6.48 7.34
N TRP A 104 -7.31 5.84 7.93
CA TRP A 104 -7.10 4.82 8.96
C TRP A 104 -6.32 3.62 8.43
N ARG A 105 -6.61 3.20 7.19
CA ARG A 105 -5.84 2.14 6.51
C ARG A 105 -4.38 2.55 6.37
N VAL A 106 -4.09 3.74 5.84
CA VAL A 106 -2.71 4.21 5.62
C VAL A 106 -1.93 4.31 6.92
N LYS A 107 -2.57 4.77 8.00
CA LYS A 107 -1.97 4.73 9.34
C LYS A 107 -1.59 3.31 9.74
N GLY A 108 -2.47 2.33 9.49
CA GLY A 108 -2.18 0.92 9.71
C GLY A 108 -0.99 0.43 8.87
N ASP A 109 -0.91 0.81 7.60
CA ASP A 109 0.19 0.46 6.70
C ASP A 109 1.53 1.00 7.21
N LEU A 110 1.59 2.27 7.57
CA LEU A 110 2.79 2.91 8.16
C LEU A 110 3.25 2.19 9.43
N LEU A 111 2.31 1.77 10.29
CA LEU A 111 2.64 1.06 11.52
C LEU A 111 3.18 -0.36 11.25
N VAL A 112 2.66 -1.05 10.22
CA VAL A 112 3.21 -2.35 9.79
C VAL A 112 4.63 -2.19 9.22
N ASP A 113 4.87 -1.13 8.45
CA ASP A 113 6.19 -0.87 7.88
C ASP A 113 7.21 -0.59 8.99
N ARG A 114 6.85 0.23 9.99
CA ARG A 114 7.70 0.46 11.16
C ARG A 114 7.90 -0.80 12.00
N TYR A 115 6.86 -1.63 12.13
CA TYR A 115 6.98 -2.93 12.77
C TYR A 115 7.99 -3.83 12.06
N THR A 116 7.97 -3.88 10.72
CA THR A 116 8.89 -4.71 9.93
C THR A 116 10.36 -4.33 10.14
N LEU A 117 10.63 -3.07 10.46
CA LEU A 117 11.98 -2.57 10.73
C LEU A 117 12.41 -2.73 12.21
N THR A 118 11.48 -2.66 13.15
CA THR A 118 11.79 -2.55 14.59
C THR A 118 11.38 -3.77 15.41
N TYR A 119 10.54 -4.64 14.84
CA TYR A 119 9.93 -5.82 15.47
C TYR A 119 9.16 -5.53 16.78
N GLN A 120 8.78 -4.27 17.01
CA GLN A 120 8.02 -3.89 18.20
C GLN A 120 6.56 -4.34 18.09
N LYS A 121 6.19 -5.40 18.83
CA LYS A 121 4.84 -5.99 18.79
C LYS A 121 3.70 -5.00 19.08
N THR A 122 3.97 -3.95 19.86
CA THR A 122 3.01 -2.87 20.15
C THR A 122 2.56 -2.16 18.87
N LEU A 123 3.45 -1.95 17.89
CA LEU A 123 3.11 -1.33 16.61
C LEU A 123 2.14 -2.20 15.82
N LEU A 124 2.31 -3.52 15.86
CA LEU A 124 1.40 -4.46 15.20
C LEU A 124 0.00 -4.46 15.83
N GLN A 125 -0.11 -4.23 17.14
CA GLN A 125 -1.41 -4.04 17.82
C GLN A 125 -2.06 -2.71 17.41
N GLN A 126 -1.29 -1.62 17.33
CA GLN A 126 -1.78 -0.32 16.87
C GLN A 126 -2.21 -0.36 15.40
N ALA A 127 -1.48 -1.10 14.55
CA ALA A 127 -1.83 -1.32 13.15
C ALA A 127 -3.18 -2.03 13.03
N LEU A 128 -3.39 -3.12 13.78
CA LEU A 128 -4.66 -3.83 13.81
C LEU A 128 -5.82 -2.94 14.25
N SER A 129 -5.60 -2.11 15.28
CA SER A 129 -6.60 -1.12 15.72
C SER A 129 -6.94 -0.14 14.60
N SER A 130 -5.92 0.36 13.90
CA SER A 130 -6.10 1.30 12.77
C SER A 130 -6.88 0.66 11.61
N TYR A 131 -6.56 -0.57 11.22
CA TYR A 131 -7.33 -1.27 10.19
C TYR A 131 -8.77 -1.57 10.62
N ARG A 132 -9.01 -1.90 11.89
CA ARG A 132 -10.37 -2.09 12.41
C ARG A 132 -11.18 -0.79 12.37
N GLN A 133 -10.55 0.34 12.65
CA GLN A 133 -11.19 1.63 12.43
C GLN A 133 -11.54 1.81 10.96
N ALA A 134 -10.60 1.58 10.03
CA ALA A 134 -10.89 1.67 8.60
C ALA A 134 -12.12 0.84 8.18
N VAL A 135 -12.15 -0.44 8.54
CA VAL A 135 -13.28 -1.35 8.24
C VAL A 135 -14.58 -0.93 8.94
N LYS A 136 -14.51 -0.32 10.13
CA LYS A 136 -15.71 0.20 10.81
C LYS A 136 -16.35 1.36 10.03
N ARG A 137 -15.55 2.19 9.35
CA ARG A 137 -16.05 3.36 8.61
C ARG A 137 -16.49 2.95 7.20
N ASP A 138 -15.73 2.07 6.56
CA ASP A 138 -16.08 1.47 5.28
C ASP A 138 -15.80 -0.04 5.32
N PRO A 139 -16.84 -0.87 5.52
CA PRO A 139 -16.73 -2.32 5.51
C PRO A 139 -16.30 -2.92 4.17
N THR A 140 -16.33 -2.14 3.09
CA THR A 140 -15.94 -2.55 1.73
C THR A 140 -14.48 -2.19 1.40
N ASN A 141 -13.75 -1.56 2.32
CA ASN A 141 -12.33 -1.26 2.13
C ASN A 141 -11.46 -2.54 2.17
N ILE A 142 -11.35 -3.18 1.00
CA ILE A 142 -10.59 -4.42 0.79
C ILE A 142 -9.14 -4.28 1.25
N GLN A 143 -8.51 -3.13 1.00
CA GLN A 143 -7.11 -2.93 1.37
C GLN A 143 -6.94 -2.91 2.89
N ALA A 144 -7.88 -2.32 3.64
CA ALA A 144 -7.89 -2.39 5.11
C ALA A 144 -8.11 -3.82 5.62
N ILE A 145 -8.99 -4.59 4.96
CA ILE A 145 -9.23 -5.99 5.33
C ILE A 145 -7.99 -6.85 5.05
N VAL A 146 -7.29 -6.60 3.94
CA VAL A 146 -5.96 -7.18 3.67
C VAL A 146 -4.97 -6.76 4.76
N GLY A 147 -4.99 -5.50 5.20
CA GLY A 147 -4.21 -5.01 6.34
C GLY A 147 -4.41 -5.84 7.62
N ILE A 148 -5.65 -6.19 7.94
CA ILE A 148 -5.96 -7.10 9.06
C ILE A 148 -5.35 -8.48 8.81
N ALA A 149 -5.51 -9.03 7.60
CA ALA A 149 -4.95 -10.34 7.25
C ALA A 149 -3.42 -10.35 7.35
N ARG A 150 -2.73 -9.27 6.96
CA ARG A 150 -1.27 -9.10 7.16
C ARG A 150 -0.89 -9.24 8.63
N VAL A 151 -1.63 -8.56 9.52
CA VAL A 151 -1.39 -8.68 10.97
C VAL A 151 -1.67 -10.09 11.48
N GLU A 152 -2.72 -10.75 10.98
CA GLU A 152 -3.05 -12.14 11.33
C GLU A 152 -1.95 -13.11 10.86
N ILE A 153 -1.39 -12.92 9.66
CA ILE A 153 -0.26 -13.70 9.13
C ILE A 153 0.97 -13.55 10.03
N GLU A 154 1.35 -12.32 10.39
CA GLU A 154 2.49 -12.07 11.29
C GLU A 154 2.30 -12.70 12.68
N ARG A 155 1.05 -12.85 13.13
CA ARG A 155 0.69 -13.56 14.36
C ARG A 155 0.49 -15.07 14.19
N ARG A 156 0.79 -15.61 13.01
CA ARG A 156 0.59 -17.02 12.62
C ARG A 156 -0.87 -17.50 12.69
N ALA A 157 -1.83 -16.58 12.69
CA ALA A 157 -3.27 -16.86 12.64
C ALA A 157 -3.74 -17.14 11.20
N TYR A 158 -3.07 -18.09 10.53
CA TYR A 158 -3.21 -18.33 9.09
C TYR A 158 -4.61 -18.74 8.64
N GLN A 159 -5.34 -19.50 9.46
CA GLN A 159 -6.70 -19.94 9.11
C GLN A 159 -7.68 -18.76 9.08
N ALA A 160 -7.63 -17.89 10.09
CA ALA A 160 -8.43 -16.67 10.14
C ALA A 160 -8.08 -15.74 8.97
N ALA A 161 -6.78 -15.53 8.69
CA ALA A 161 -6.32 -14.72 7.57
C ALA A 161 -6.81 -15.27 6.23
N ARG A 162 -6.72 -16.59 6.02
CA ARG A 162 -7.20 -17.25 4.79
C ARG A 162 -8.70 -17.05 4.59
N GLN A 163 -9.51 -17.36 5.60
CA GLN A 163 -10.97 -17.21 5.53
C GLN A 163 -11.36 -15.77 5.21
N ARG A 164 -10.69 -14.79 5.85
CA ARG A 164 -10.90 -13.38 5.61
C ARG A 164 -10.57 -12.99 4.17
N LEU A 165 -9.41 -13.39 3.66
CA LEU A 165 -8.98 -13.10 2.29
C LEU A 165 -9.86 -13.77 1.25
N GLN A 166 -10.26 -15.02 1.45
CA GLN A 166 -11.18 -15.74 0.56
C GLN A 166 -12.57 -15.07 0.50
N LYS A 167 -13.10 -14.65 1.65
CA LYS A 167 -14.37 -13.92 1.72
C LYS A 167 -14.32 -12.61 0.94
N VAL A 168 -13.21 -11.87 1.04
CA VAL A 168 -13.08 -10.60 0.32
C VAL A 168 -12.78 -10.81 -1.16
N LEU A 169 -12.06 -11.87 -1.52
CA LEU A 169 -11.77 -12.21 -2.91
C LEU A 169 -13.05 -12.36 -3.74
N SER A 170 -14.10 -12.97 -3.18
CA SER A 170 -15.39 -13.13 -3.87
C SER A 170 -16.19 -11.83 -4.03
N GLN A 171 -15.82 -10.78 -3.29
CA GLN A 171 -16.44 -9.46 -3.35
C GLN A 171 -15.72 -8.51 -4.31
N VAL A 172 -14.53 -8.88 -4.81
CA VAL A 172 -13.75 -8.01 -5.70
C VAL A 172 -14.42 -7.91 -7.06
N ARG A 173 -14.85 -6.70 -7.42
CA ARG A 173 -15.35 -6.38 -8.75
C ARG A 173 -14.21 -5.86 -9.61
N LEU A 174 -13.92 -6.55 -10.72
CA LEU A 174 -12.78 -6.24 -11.58
C LEU A 174 -12.95 -4.95 -12.40
N ASN A 175 -14.19 -4.60 -12.71
CA ASN A 175 -14.53 -3.43 -13.54
C ASN A 175 -14.53 -2.12 -12.74
N GLU A 176 -14.43 -2.18 -11.41
CA GLU A 176 -14.33 -0.99 -10.58
C GLU A 176 -12.89 -0.45 -10.58
N PRO A 177 -12.69 0.87 -10.45
CA PRO A 177 -11.36 1.46 -10.33
C PRO A 177 -10.52 0.77 -9.26
N GLY A 178 -9.31 0.32 -9.61
CA GLY A 178 -8.40 -0.44 -8.75
C GLY A 178 -8.85 -1.87 -8.40
N GLY A 179 -9.89 -2.42 -9.05
CA GLY A 179 -10.42 -3.76 -8.80
C GLY A 179 -9.40 -4.87 -9.08
N GLN A 180 -8.69 -4.77 -10.21
CA GLN A 180 -7.61 -5.70 -10.56
C GLN A 180 -6.48 -5.67 -9.52
N ARG A 181 -6.03 -4.48 -9.11
CA ARG A 181 -5.06 -4.30 -8.03
C ARG A 181 -5.52 -4.94 -6.73
N ARG A 182 -6.78 -4.71 -6.32
CA ARG A 182 -7.35 -5.32 -5.10
C ARG A 182 -7.32 -6.84 -5.17
N LYS A 183 -7.71 -7.44 -6.30
CA LYS A 183 -7.64 -8.90 -6.51
C LYS A 183 -6.19 -9.40 -6.42
N ALA A 184 -5.26 -8.74 -7.12
CA ALA A 184 -3.85 -9.12 -7.11
C ALA A 184 -3.27 -9.09 -5.68
N LEU A 185 -3.63 -8.09 -4.88
CA LEU A 185 -3.19 -7.98 -3.50
C LEU A 185 -3.72 -9.13 -2.62
N VAL A 186 -4.99 -9.48 -2.76
CA VAL A 186 -5.60 -10.61 -2.03
C VAL A 186 -4.94 -11.94 -2.42
N LEU A 187 -4.74 -12.18 -3.72
CA LEU A 187 -4.06 -13.38 -4.23
C LEU A 187 -2.63 -13.47 -3.70
N TYR A 188 -1.90 -12.35 -3.66
CA TYR A 188 -0.56 -12.30 -3.09
C TYR A 188 -0.53 -12.75 -1.63
N TYR A 189 -1.41 -12.20 -0.78
CA TYR A 189 -1.41 -12.58 0.64
C TYR A 189 -1.95 -13.98 0.92
N LEU A 190 -2.81 -14.53 0.05
CA LEU A 190 -3.11 -15.96 0.06
C LEU A 190 -1.85 -16.78 -0.25
N GLY A 191 -1.06 -16.37 -1.25
CA GLY A 191 0.23 -17.00 -1.56
C GLY A 191 1.20 -16.98 -0.37
N VAL A 192 1.28 -15.85 0.35
CA VAL A 192 2.11 -15.70 1.57
C VAL A 192 1.68 -16.68 2.65
N ILE A 193 0.38 -16.90 2.84
CA ILE A 193 -0.12 -17.91 3.78
C ILE A 193 0.32 -19.32 3.37
N GLU A 194 0.20 -19.66 2.09
CA GLU A 194 0.59 -20.99 1.58
C GLU A 194 2.10 -21.22 1.72
N GLU A 195 2.92 -20.20 1.47
CA GLU A 195 4.37 -20.24 1.67
C GLU A 195 4.73 -20.51 3.13
N HIS A 196 4.13 -19.77 4.07
CA HIS A 196 4.34 -19.98 5.50
C HIS A 196 3.90 -21.37 6.00
N GLN A 197 3.05 -22.07 5.26
CA GLN A 197 2.58 -23.41 5.56
C GLN A 197 3.27 -24.51 4.73
N GLY A 198 4.37 -24.17 4.03
CA GLY A 198 5.18 -25.12 3.26
C GLY A 198 4.54 -25.58 1.94
N ARG A 199 3.39 -25.02 1.55
CA ARG A 199 2.70 -25.33 0.28
C ARG A 199 3.26 -24.51 -0.87
N LEU A 200 4.54 -24.72 -1.15
CA LEU A 200 5.30 -23.92 -2.13
C LEU A 200 4.71 -23.97 -3.55
N LYS A 201 4.15 -25.11 -3.96
CA LYS A 201 3.49 -25.26 -5.27
C LYS A 201 2.28 -24.32 -5.40
N GLU A 202 1.44 -24.28 -4.37
CA GLU A 202 0.24 -23.44 -4.36
C GLU A 202 0.59 -21.96 -4.18
N ALA A 203 1.55 -21.64 -3.30
CA ALA A 203 2.08 -20.29 -3.16
C ALA A 203 2.56 -19.73 -4.51
N ARG A 204 3.35 -20.51 -5.26
CA ARG A 204 3.83 -20.12 -6.60
C ARG A 204 2.70 -19.92 -7.60
N ARG A 205 1.64 -20.75 -7.55
CA ARG A 205 0.46 -20.60 -8.40
C ARG A 205 -0.24 -19.26 -8.11
N LEU A 206 -0.48 -18.97 -6.84
CA LEU A 206 -1.14 -17.75 -6.38
C LEU A 206 -0.32 -16.49 -6.72
N TYR A 207 1.01 -16.52 -6.54
CA TYR A 207 1.87 -15.40 -6.92
C TYR A 207 1.85 -15.13 -8.42
N ARG A 208 1.89 -16.17 -9.26
CA ARG A 208 1.79 -16.00 -10.71
C ARG A 208 0.44 -15.42 -11.12
N GLU A 209 -0.64 -15.87 -10.49
CA GLU A 209 -1.98 -15.33 -10.73
C GLU A 209 -2.07 -13.86 -10.30
N ALA A 210 -1.49 -13.51 -9.16
CA ALA A 210 -1.45 -12.14 -8.65
C ALA A 210 -0.73 -11.20 -9.63
N VAL A 211 0.48 -11.58 -10.08
CA VAL A 211 1.26 -10.80 -11.06
C VAL A 211 0.52 -10.67 -12.40
N ARG A 212 -0.09 -11.76 -12.90
CA ARG A 212 -0.90 -11.70 -14.13
C ARG A 212 -2.12 -10.81 -14.01
N THR A 213 -2.74 -10.79 -12.83
CA THR A 213 -3.95 -9.99 -12.59
C THR A 213 -3.63 -8.50 -12.63
N HIS A 214 -2.50 -8.08 -12.07
CA HIS A 214 -2.12 -6.67 -12.07
C HIS A 214 -0.59 -6.50 -11.90
N PRO A 215 0.17 -6.50 -13.01
CA PRO A 215 1.64 -6.50 -12.96
C PRO A 215 2.24 -5.30 -12.23
N SER A 216 1.68 -4.10 -12.42
CA SER A 216 2.17 -2.85 -11.80
C SER A 216 1.98 -2.77 -10.29
N SER A 217 1.26 -3.72 -9.68
CA SER A 217 1.22 -3.86 -8.21
C SER A 217 2.50 -4.47 -7.64
N PHE A 218 3.42 -4.95 -8.47
CA PHE A 218 4.65 -5.58 -8.06
C PHE A 218 5.82 -4.84 -8.69
N LEU A 219 6.93 -4.74 -7.95
CA LEU A 219 8.14 -4.16 -8.51
C LEU A 219 8.62 -5.01 -9.71
N PRO A 220 9.02 -4.38 -10.83
CA PRO A 220 9.55 -5.09 -11.97
C PRO A 220 10.85 -5.80 -11.56
N PHE A 221 10.95 -7.09 -11.87
CA PHE A 221 12.22 -7.81 -11.72
C PHE A 221 13.11 -7.46 -12.91
N THR A 222 14.32 -6.97 -12.66
CA THR A 222 15.34 -6.87 -13.71
C THR A 222 15.83 -8.26 -14.13
N SER A 223 16.42 -8.39 -15.32
CA SER A 223 16.95 -9.68 -15.81
C SER A 223 18.11 -10.21 -14.95
N ALA A 224 18.91 -9.32 -14.35
CA ALA A 224 19.95 -9.66 -13.38
C ALA A 224 19.36 -10.23 -12.08
N GLU A 225 18.22 -9.69 -11.66
CA GLU A 225 17.44 -10.18 -10.55
C GLU A 225 16.86 -11.57 -10.87
N LEU A 226 16.36 -11.86 -12.07
CA LEU A 226 15.88 -13.20 -12.45
C LEU A 226 16.97 -14.28 -12.42
N GLN A 227 18.24 -13.93 -12.69
CA GLN A 227 19.37 -14.85 -12.56
C GLN A 227 19.81 -15.05 -11.09
N GLY A 228 19.57 -14.06 -10.22
CA GLY A 228 19.76 -14.18 -8.76
C GLY A 228 18.56 -14.77 -8.00
N TYR A 229 17.34 -14.69 -8.54
CA TYR A 229 16.07 -15.05 -7.90
C TYR A 229 15.57 -16.46 -8.29
N ALA A 230 16.44 -17.46 -8.10
CA ALA A 230 15.99 -18.74 -7.53
C ALA A 230 15.30 -18.55 -6.13
N ILE A 231 15.27 -17.32 -5.63
CA ILE A 231 14.87 -16.83 -4.31
C ILE A 231 13.44 -16.23 -4.31
N LEU A 232 12.49 -16.84 -5.03
CA LEU A 232 11.10 -16.89 -4.52
C LEU A 232 10.88 -18.15 -3.66
N GLY A 233 11.81 -19.10 -3.67
CA GLY A 233 11.87 -20.20 -2.71
C GLY A 233 12.76 -19.92 -1.49
N LEU A 234 13.78 -19.05 -1.63
CA LEU A 234 14.83 -18.88 -0.61
C LEU A 234 14.61 -17.72 0.39
N LEU A 235 13.78 -16.71 0.10
CA LEU A 235 13.42 -15.69 1.10
C LEU A 235 12.43 -16.24 2.15
N GLY A 236 11.59 -17.21 1.75
CA GLY A 236 10.85 -18.06 2.68
C GLY A 236 11.74 -18.99 3.49
N LEU A 237 12.84 -19.50 2.93
CA LEU A 237 13.79 -20.38 3.63
C LEU A 237 14.70 -19.63 4.61
N LYS A 238 15.12 -18.39 4.31
CA LYS A 238 15.90 -17.58 5.27
C LYS A 238 15.12 -17.30 6.56
N ARG A 239 13.81 -17.01 6.46
CA ARG A 239 12.93 -16.86 7.63
C ARG A 239 12.72 -18.16 8.43
N VAL A 240 12.95 -19.33 7.84
CA VAL A 240 12.82 -20.63 8.52
C VAL A 240 14.13 -21.05 9.19
N GLN A 241 15.27 -20.74 8.61
CA GLN A 241 16.58 -21.03 9.21
C GLN A 241 16.87 -20.13 10.43
N ASP A 242 16.55 -18.83 10.36
CA ASP A 242 16.81 -17.90 11.46
C ASP A 242 15.91 -18.14 12.70
N VAL A 243 14.87 -18.97 12.58
CA VAL A 243 13.98 -19.37 13.69
C VAL A 243 14.40 -20.70 14.32
N GLN A 244 15.17 -21.53 13.61
CA GLN A 244 15.67 -22.81 14.16
C GLN A 244 17.01 -22.68 14.89
N GLU A 245 17.76 -21.60 14.66
CA GLU A 245 19.00 -21.32 15.38
C GLU A 245 18.78 -20.26 16.46
N GLY A 246 18.16 -20.68 17.57
CA GLY A 246 18.24 -19.95 18.83
C GLY A 246 19.70 -19.89 19.33
N PRO A 247 20.06 -18.92 20.20
CA PRO A 247 21.44 -18.71 20.60
C PRO A 247 21.95 -19.96 21.33
N LYS A 248 22.89 -20.68 20.71
CA LYS A 248 23.69 -21.68 21.41
C LYS A 248 24.58 -20.91 22.40
N LYS A 249 24.50 -21.32 23.66
CA LYS A 249 25.30 -20.83 24.79
C LYS A 249 26.79 -20.84 24.50
#